data_AF-A0A423I7W2-F1
#
_entry.id   AF-A0A423I7W2-F1
#
_cell.length_a   1.000
_cell.length_b   1.000
_cell.length_c   1.000
_cell.angle_alpha   90.00
_cell.angle_beta   90.00
_cell.angle_gamma   90.00
#
_symmetry.space_group_name_H-M   'P 1'
#
loop_
_entity.id
_entity.type
_entity.pdbx_description
1 polymer ?
#
loop_
_entity_poly.entity_id
_entity_poly.type
_entity_poly.pdbx_seq_one_letter_code
_entity_poly.pdbx_strand_id
1 'polypeptide(L)'
;MSGLRATMRLYGLVKNLGSTDDRHRQPVDILCTLNRASGKAIQAFVSRLDAELMTRSRGLEEYRVIPLRTFDPNPFIQEHQGWLTLHVCCGFVAPADQSLLNDGTLSPMGWYVYSDIGQWTAEHYIDFGPQMASLLRTSYDRIGLRDYNTVLNDLDSVSDADLKWQVAEVWQTLHNVSSPDSHDDCHALFDPVENRWCFAATDIDIYQPHPEPQKQGALT
;
A
#
# COMPACT_ATOMS: atom_id res chain seq x y z
N MET A 1 -18.72 -3.90 -13.23
CA MET A 1 -18.22 -3.22 -12.01
C MET A 1 -17.05 -2.35 -12.40
N SER A 2 -17.03 -1.09 -11.97
CA SER A 2 -15.90 -0.19 -12.14
C SER A 2 -15.04 -0.24 -10.89
N GLY A 3 -13.92 -0.95 -10.91
CA GLY A 3 -13.06 -0.98 -9.74
C GLY A 3 -12.34 0.36 -9.52
N LEU A 4 -11.68 0.50 -8.37
CA LEU A 4 -10.94 1.69 -7.98
C LEU A 4 -9.70 1.86 -8.87
N ARG A 5 -9.78 2.78 -9.83
CA ARG A 5 -8.70 3.15 -10.76
C ARG A 5 -7.95 4.36 -10.24
N ALA A 6 -6.65 4.44 -10.51
CA ALA A 6 -5.80 5.56 -10.14
C ALA A 6 -4.63 5.76 -11.14
N THR A 7 -3.89 6.86 -11.04
CA THR A 7 -2.68 7.14 -11.86
C THR A 7 -1.61 6.07 -11.74
N MET A 8 -1.59 5.39 -10.61
CA MET A 8 -0.67 4.30 -10.32
C MET A 8 -1.44 3.04 -9.95
N ARG A 9 -0.76 1.90 -10.07
CA ARG A 9 -1.31 0.63 -9.62
C ARG A 9 -1.25 0.58 -8.11
N LEU A 10 -2.34 0.10 -7.52
CA LEU A 10 -2.47 -0.07 -6.09
C LEU A 10 -3.06 -1.45 -5.80
N TYR A 11 -2.60 -2.02 -4.71
CA TYR A 11 -2.98 -3.32 -4.19
C TYR A 11 -3.67 -3.15 -2.84
N GLY A 12 -4.78 -3.84 -2.64
CA GLY A 12 -5.48 -3.89 -1.36
C GLY A 12 -5.56 -5.32 -0.86
N LEU A 13 -5.76 -5.48 0.45
CA LEU A 13 -6.00 -6.77 1.07
C LEU A 13 -7.50 -6.90 1.31
N VAL A 14 -8.10 -7.96 0.78
CA VAL A 14 -9.54 -8.21 0.95
C VAL A 14 -9.84 -9.59 1.50
N LYS A 15 -10.89 -9.68 2.32
CA LYS A 15 -11.44 -10.92 2.87
C LYS A 15 -12.89 -11.06 2.43
N ASN A 16 -13.32 -12.25 2.03
CA ASN A 16 -14.73 -12.46 1.68
C ASN A 16 -15.61 -12.45 2.94
N LEU A 17 -16.70 -11.69 2.91
CA LEU A 17 -17.73 -11.66 3.93
C LEU A 17 -18.81 -12.70 3.60
N GLY A 18 -18.49 -13.96 3.84
CA GLY A 18 -19.41 -15.09 3.66
C GLY A 18 -19.15 -15.95 2.42
N SER A 19 -20.00 -16.96 2.25
CA SER A 19 -19.93 -17.93 1.16
C SER A 19 -21.14 -17.73 0.23
N THR A 20 -20.91 -17.15 -0.94
CA THR A 20 -21.92 -17.11 -2.02
C THR A 20 -21.40 -17.85 -3.24
N ASP A 21 -22.28 -18.51 -3.99
CA ASP A 21 -21.89 -19.25 -5.22
C ASP A 21 -21.35 -18.33 -6.33
N ASP A 22 -21.71 -17.04 -6.31
CA ASP A 22 -21.20 -16.04 -7.26
C ASP A 22 -19.96 -15.32 -6.68
N ARG A 23 -18.77 -15.75 -7.11
CA ARG A 23 -17.47 -15.15 -6.71
C ARG A 23 -17.32 -13.69 -7.15
N HIS A 24 -18.10 -13.21 -8.12
CA HIS A 24 -18.02 -11.84 -8.62
C HIS A 24 -18.89 -10.84 -7.84
N ARG A 25 -19.74 -11.33 -6.93
CA ARG A 25 -20.65 -10.53 -6.09
C ARG A 25 -20.48 -10.75 -4.59
N GLN A 26 -19.44 -11.47 -4.19
CA GLN A 26 -19.17 -11.64 -2.76
C GLN A 26 -18.86 -10.28 -2.15
N PRO A 27 -19.61 -9.84 -1.12
CA PRO A 27 -19.19 -8.70 -0.34
C PRO A 27 -17.82 -9.03 0.24
N VAL A 28 -16.89 -8.09 0.13
CA VAL A 28 -15.54 -8.22 0.67
C VAL A 28 -15.33 -7.15 1.72
N ASP A 29 -14.66 -7.51 2.80
CA ASP A 29 -14.03 -6.57 3.70
C ASP A 29 -12.67 -6.18 3.12
N ILE A 30 -12.29 -4.91 3.26
CA ILE A 30 -11.00 -4.39 2.79
C ILE A 30 -10.21 -3.88 3.98
N LEU A 31 -8.92 -4.27 4.04
CA LEU A 31 -8.05 -3.87 5.13
C LEU A 31 -7.94 -2.35 5.19
N CYS A 32 -8.27 -1.80 6.35
CA CYS A 32 -8.20 -0.39 6.63
C CYS A 32 -7.28 -0.11 7.83
N THR A 33 -6.76 1.11 7.86
CA THR A 33 -6.06 1.68 9.01
C THR A 33 -6.84 2.89 9.54
N LEU A 34 -6.60 3.26 10.80
CA LEU A 34 -7.09 4.51 11.36
C LEU A 34 -6.01 5.58 11.17
N ASN A 35 -6.40 6.74 10.65
CA ASN A 35 -5.55 7.93 10.64
C ASN A 35 -5.55 8.61 12.03
N ARG A 36 -4.73 9.65 12.22
CA ARG A 36 -4.64 10.39 13.49
C ARG A 36 -5.97 10.98 13.98
N ALA A 37 -6.86 11.34 13.06
CA ALA A 37 -8.19 11.85 13.37
C ALA A 37 -9.22 10.72 13.57
N SER A 38 -8.77 9.46 13.74
CA SER A 38 -9.60 8.27 13.81
C SER A 38 -10.47 8.02 12.57
N GLY A 39 -10.15 8.66 11.44
CA GLY A 39 -10.76 8.39 10.14
C GLY A 39 -10.22 7.10 9.56
N LYS A 40 -11.11 6.25 9.04
CA LYS A 40 -10.76 4.98 8.39
C LYS A 40 -10.21 5.25 7.00
N ALA A 41 -9.09 4.62 6.65
CA ALA A 41 -8.46 4.71 5.34
C ALA A 41 -8.15 3.31 4.81
N ILE A 42 -8.43 3.04 3.54
CA ILE A 42 -8.04 1.79 2.89
C ILE A 42 -6.51 1.73 2.83
N GLN A 43 -5.91 0.64 3.31
CA GLN A 43 -4.47 0.42 3.13
C GLN A 43 -4.21 -0.02 1.69
N ALA A 44 -3.59 0.86 0.91
CA ALA A 44 -3.37 0.69 -0.52
C ALA A 44 -1.87 0.67 -0.83
N PHE A 45 -1.33 -0.47 -1.24
CA PHE A 45 0.10 -0.67 -1.46
C PHE A 45 0.48 -0.43 -2.91
N VAL A 46 1.54 0.32 -3.14
CA VAL A 46 2.11 0.54 -4.48
C VAL A 46 2.77 -0.74 -5.00
N SER A 47 3.38 -1.53 -4.12
CA SER A 47 4.04 -2.80 -4.42
C SER A 47 3.16 -3.98 -4.05
N ARG A 48 2.99 -4.93 -4.99
CA ARG A 48 2.32 -6.20 -4.73
C ARG A 48 3.05 -7.02 -3.66
N LEU A 49 4.38 -7.00 -3.68
CA LEU A 49 5.23 -7.69 -2.69
C LEU A 49 4.98 -7.14 -1.28
N ASP A 50 4.90 -5.82 -1.12
CA ASP A 50 4.67 -5.18 0.18
C ASP A 50 3.30 -5.57 0.75
N ALA A 51 2.28 -5.66 -0.12
CA ALA A 51 0.94 -6.12 0.28
C ALA A 51 0.96 -7.56 0.78
N GLU A 52 1.68 -8.46 0.13
CA GLU A 52 1.80 -9.87 0.55
C GLU A 52 2.60 -10.01 1.86
N LEU A 53 3.67 -9.23 2.02
CA LEU A 53 4.42 -9.15 3.27
C LEU A 53 3.55 -8.63 4.42
N MET A 54 2.68 -7.65 4.14
CA MET A 54 1.72 -7.13 5.11
C MET A 54 0.77 -8.23 5.58
N THR A 55 0.21 -9.02 4.65
CA THR A 55 -0.66 -10.18 4.96
C THR A 55 0.02 -11.12 5.94
N ARG A 56 1.28 -11.48 5.64
CA ARG A 56 2.07 -12.40 6.47
C ARG A 56 2.42 -11.82 7.83
N SER A 57 2.81 -10.56 7.88
CA SER A 57 3.26 -9.94 9.14
C SER A 57 2.16 -9.71 10.17
N ARG A 58 0.90 -9.56 9.73
CA ARG A 58 -0.25 -9.39 10.64
C ARG A 58 -1.06 -10.67 10.88
N GLY A 59 -0.62 -11.82 10.36
CA GLY A 59 -1.38 -13.06 10.45
C GLY A 59 -2.78 -12.90 9.84
N LEU A 60 -2.84 -12.33 8.63
CA LEU A 60 -4.08 -12.09 7.89
C LEU A 60 -4.28 -13.17 6.82
N GLU A 61 -4.11 -14.45 7.16
CA GLU A 61 -4.11 -15.54 6.17
C GLU A 61 -5.43 -15.67 5.40
N GLU A 62 -6.53 -15.14 5.93
CA GLU A 62 -7.81 -15.10 5.25
C GLU A 62 -7.98 -13.93 4.27
N TYR A 63 -7.06 -12.96 4.30
CA TYR A 63 -7.02 -11.87 3.34
C TYR A 63 -6.21 -12.30 2.12
N ARG A 64 -6.67 -11.89 0.94
CA ARG A 64 -5.93 -12.00 -0.31
C ARG A 64 -5.57 -10.62 -0.81
N VAL A 65 -4.39 -10.52 -1.43
CA VAL A 65 -3.98 -9.31 -2.16
C VAL A 65 -4.74 -9.28 -3.48
N ILE A 66 -5.34 -8.13 -3.80
CA ILE A 66 -5.98 -7.87 -5.10
C ILE A 66 -5.55 -6.52 -5.67
N PRO A 67 -5.50 -6.37 -7.01
CA PRO A 67 -5.43 -5.06 -7.63
C PRO A 67 -6.70 -4.25 -7.30
N LEU A 68 -6.55 -3.03 -6.77
CA LEU A 68 -7.69 -2.17 -6.42
C LEU A 68 -8.58 -1.82 -7.61
N ARG A 69 -8.05 -1.87 -8.84
CA ARG A 69 -8.83 -1.76 -10.09
C ARG A 69 -9.92 -2.82 -10.27
N THR A 70 -9.94 -3.85 -9.42
CA THR A 70 -10.98 -4.89 -9.38
C THR A 70 -11.91 -4.78 -8.16
N PHE A 71 -11.59 -3.90 -7.21
CA PHE A 71 -12.35 -3.65 -5.99
C PHE A 71 -13.40 -2.57 -6.22
N ASP A 72 -14.66 -2.81 -5.86
CA ASP A 72 -15.72 -1.79 -5.88
C ASP A 72 -15.68 -0.96 -4.59
N PRO A 73 -15.33 0.34 -4.66
CA PRO A 73 -15.18 1.17 -3.47
C PRO A 73 -16.50 1.76 -2.97
N ASN A 74 -17.64 1.59 -3.67
CA ASN A 74 -18.91 2.19 -3.29
C ASN A 74 -19.37 1.84 -1.87
N PRO A 75 -19.26 0.59 -1.37
CA PRO A 75 -19.63 0.28 0.01
C PRO A 75 -18.84 1.10 1.04
N PHE A 76 -17.53 1.25 0.83
CA PHE A 76 -16.67 2.08 1.67
C PHE A 76 -17.09 3.55 1.59
N ILE A 77 -17.23 4.09 0.38
CA ILE A 77 -17.59 5.50 0.15
C ILE A 77 -18.94 5.84 0.80
N GLN A 78 -19.92 4.94 0.74
CA GLN A 78 -21.23 5.11 1.38
C GLN A 78 -21.14 5.14 2.90
N GLU A 79 -20.37 4.23 3.51
CA GLU A 79 -20.10 4.22 4.96
C GLU A 79 -19.40 5.53 5.40
N HIS A 80 -18.62 6.14 4.51
CA HIS A 80 -17.82 7.33 4.76
C HIS A 80 -18.39 8.61 4.13
N GLN A 81 -19.72 8.71 3.99
CA GLN A 81 -20.43 9.94 3.59
C GLN A 81 -19.94 10.55 2.26
N GLY A 82 -19.57 9.72 1.30
CA GLY A 82 -19.07 10.17 -0.01
C GLY A 82 -17.56 10.33 -0.09
N TRP A 83 -16.83 10.16 1.02
CA TRP A 83 -15.37 10.27 1.03
C TRP A 83 -14.69 8.94 0.77
N LEU A 84 -13.63 8.99 -0.04
CA LEU A 84 -12.65 7.93 -0.16
C LEU A 84 -11.35 8.40 0.49
N THR A 85 -10.85 7.62 1.45
CA THR A 85 -9.53 7.87 2.06
C THR A 85 -8.63 6.68 1.82
N LEU A 86 -7.44 6.92 1.26
CA LEU A 86 -6.42 5.92 1.00
C LEU A 86 -5.19 6.21 1.86
N HIS A 87 -4.63 5.18 2.48
CA HIS A 87 -3.25 5.19 2.96
C HIS A 87 -2.39 4.54 1.88
N VAL A 88 -1.76 5.35 1.05
CA VAL A 88 -0.91 4.92 -0.06
C VAL A 88 0.45 4.49 0.49
N CYS A 89 0.62 3.19 0.70
CA CYS A 89 1.81 2.58 1.27
C CYS A 89 2.89 2.36 0.22
N CYS A 90 4.12 2.71 0.57
CA CYS A 90 5.34 2.46 -0.16
C CYS A 90 6.39 1.96 0.84
N GLY A 91 6.62 0.66 0.94
CA GLY A 91 7.54 0.10 1.93
C GLY A 91 7.07 0.18 3.38
N PHE A 92 8.05 0.17 4.29
CA PHE A 92 7.83 0.03 5.72
C PHE A 92 8.69 1.00 6.54
N VAL A 93 8.25 1.27 7.76
CA VAL A 93 8.98 2.01 8.78
C VAL A 93 9.95 1.04 9.46
N ALA A 94 11.24 1.38 9.47
CA ALA A 94 12.25 0.76 10.32
C ALA A 94 12.49 1.67 11.52
N PRO A 95 12.03 1.32 12.72
CA PRO A 95 12.20 2.20 13.87
C PRO A 95 13.67 2.29 14.28
N ALA A 96 14.08 3.46 14.78
CA ALA A 96 15.44 3.68 15.28
C ALA A 96 15.85 2.60 16.30
N ASP A 97 17.06 2.07 16.15
CA ASP A 97 17.66 1.05 17.03
C ASP A 97 16.80 -0.23 17.23
N GLN A 98 15.83 -0.50 16.33
CA GLN A 98 14.93 -1.64 16.40
C GLN A 98 15.01 -2.53 15.16
N SER A 99 14.47 -3.74 15.31
CA SER A 99 14.20 -4.61 14.16
C SER A 99 13.11 -3.99 13.30
N LEU A 100 13.20 -4.23 11.99
CA LEU A 100 12.13 -3.88 11.05
C LEU A 100 10.78 -4.55 11.41
N LEU A 101 10.84 -5.70 12.10
CA LEU A 101 9.69 -6.30 12.75
C LEU A 101 9.54 -5.75 14.17
N ASN A 102 8.58 -4.84 14.35
CA ASN A 102 8.19 -4.35 15.67
C ASN A 102 7.04 -5.20 16.22
N ASP A 103 7.26 -5.88 17.36
CA ASP A 103 6.35 -6.88 17.92
C ASP A 103 5.90 -7.95 16.90
N GLY A 104 6.81 -8.32 15.98
CA GLY A 104 6.55 -9.30 14.92
C GLY A 104 5.74 -8.77 13.74
N THR A 105 5.44 -7.47 13.71
CA THR A 105 4.62 -6.84 12.67
C THR A 105 5.41 -5.81 11.87
N LEU A 106 5.07 -5.68 10.58
CA LEU A 106 5.57 -4.59 9.75
C LEU A 106 4.66 -3.36 9.91
N SER A 107 5.28 -2.20 10.00
CA SER A 107 4.59 -0.91 10.00
C SER A 107 4.66 -0.29 8.61
N PRO A 108 3.55 -0.17 7.87
CA PRO A 108 3.56 0.37 6.52
C PRO A 108 3.91 1.86 6.53
N MET A 109 4.81 2.25 5.64
CA MET A 109 5.19 3.63 5.39
C MET A 109 4.34 4.19 4.25
N GLY A 110 3.78 5.38 4.36
CA GLY A 110 2.93 5.91 3.30
C GLY A 110 2.33 7.29 3.55
N TRP A 111 1.46 7.71 2.64
CA TRP A 111 0.77 8.99 2.68
C TRP A 111 -0.75 8.81 2.67
N TYR A 112 -1.46 9.69 3.38
CA TYR A 112 -2.90 9.72 3.32
C TYR A 112 -3.39 10.60 2.17
N VAL A 113 -4.27 10.06 1.34
CA VAL A 113 -4.96 10.78 0.27
C VAL A 113 -6.45 10.79 0.56
N TYR A 114 -7.04 11.99 0.51
CA TYR A 114 -8.45 12.24 0.79
C TYR A 114 -9.13 12.76 -0.47
N SER A 115 -10.22 12.09 -0.85
CA SER A 115 -10.97 12.43 -2.06
C SER A 115 -12.46 12.47 -1.75
N ASP A 116 -13.09 13.61 -2.06
CA ASP A 116 -14.55 13.78 -2.03
C ASP A 116 -15.11 13.26 -3.36
N ILE A 117 -15.72 12.07 -3.32
CA ILE A 117 -16.18 11.34 -4.52
C ILE A 117 -17.70 11.37 -4.66
N GLY A 118 -18.44 11.29 -3.55
CA GLY A 118 -19.88 11.05 -3.54
C GLY A 118 -20.24 9.61 -3.93
N GLN A 119 -20.18 9.26 -5.21
CA GLN A 119 -20.48 7.92 -5.72
C GLN A 119 -19.49 7.51 -6.82
N TRP A 120 -18.93 6.31 -6.70
CA TRP A 120 -17.97 5.79 -7.66
C TRP A 120 -18.66 5.25 -8.93
N THR A 121 -18.17 5.67 -10.09
CA THR A 121 -18.66 5.26 -11.43
C THR A 121 -17.51 4.77 -12.32
N ALA A 122 -17.83 4.27 -13.51
CA ALA A 122 -16.84 3.79 -14.48
C ALA A 122 -15.90 4.88 -15.04
N GLU A 123 -16.30 6.14 -14.92
CA GLU A 123 -15.55 7.32 -15.37
C GLU A 123 -14.64 7.87 -14.25
N HIS A 124 -14.82 7.41 -13.01
CA HIS A 124 -13.97 7.83 -11.91
C HIS A 124 -12.59 7.19 -11.98
N TYR A 125 -11.61 7.99 -11.59
CA TYR A 125 -10.23 7.60 -11.43
C TYR A 125 -9.56 8.57 -10.46
N ILE A 126 -8.67 8.05 -9.62
CA ILE A 126 -7.90 8.85 -8.68
C ILE A 126 -6.66 9.41 -9.36
N ASP A 127 -6.63 10.74 -9.55
CA ASP A 127 -5.43 11.43 -9.96
C ASP A 127 -4.59 11.86 -8.76
N PHE A 128 -3.52 11.14 -8.45
CA PHE A 128 -2.60 11.55 -7.38
C PHE A 128 -1.74 12.77 -7.72
N GLY A 129 -1.76 13.24 -8.97
CA GLY A 129 -0.95 14.35 -9.45
C GLY A 129 0.55 14.05 -9.52
N PRO A 130 1.35 15.00 -10.02
CA PRO A 130 2.80 14.84 -10.19
C PRO A 130 3.55 14.79 -8.86
N GLN A 131 2.98 15.33 -7.78
CA GLN A 131 3.60 15.36 -6.45
C GLN A 131 3.80 13.94 -5.91
N MET A 132 2.77 13.09 -5.95
CA MET A 132 2.90 11.71 -5.47
C MET A 132 3.90 10.89 -6.30
N ALA A 133 3.89 11.04 -7.62
CA ALA A 133 4.88 10.39 -8.48
C ALA A 133 6.32 10.84 -8.14
N SER A 134 6.52 12.14 -7.86
CA SER A 134 7.81 12.67 -7.41
C SER A 134 8.22 12.14 -6.05
N LEU A 135 7.27 12.00 -5.11
CA LEU A 135 7.52 11.45 -3.78
C LEU A 135 7.98 10.00 -3.87
N LEU A 136 7.24 9.15 -4.59
CA LEU A 136 7.59 7.74 -4.78
C LEU A 136 8.96 7.59 -5.44
N ARG A 137 9.22 8.36 -6.51
CA ARG A 137 10.53 8.35 -7.16
C ARG A 137 11.64 8.75 -6.20
N THR A 138 11.45 9.84 -5.44
CA THR A 138 12.45 10.33 -4.49
C THR A 138 12.73 9.29 -3.40
N SER A 139 11.72 8.58 -2.91
CA SER A 139 11.91 7.48 -1.94
C SER A 139 12.79 6.36 -2.49
N TYR A 140 12.55 5.89 -3.71
CA TYR A 140 13.36 4.84 -4.34
C TYR A 140 14.78 5.33 -4.65
N ASP A 141 14.92 6.55 -5.19
CA ASP A 141 16.21 7.16 -5.53
C ASP A 141 17.09 7.34 -4.28
N ARG A 142 16.51 7.80 -3.16
CA ARG A 142 17.22 7.96 -1.87
C ARG A 142 17.75 6.64 -1.30
N ILE A 143 16.99 5.57 -1.48
CA ILE A 143 17.34 4.21 -1.02
C ILE A 143 18.33 3.54 -2.00
N GLY A 144 18.60 4.17 -3.15
CA GLY A 144 19.52 3.65 -4.17
C GLY A 144 18.94 2.49 -4.98
N LEU A 145 17.61 2.36 -5.02
CA LEU A 145 16.93 1.37 -5.84
C LEU A 145 16.90 1.81 -7.31
N ARG A 146 16.68 0.84 -8.19
CA ARG A 146 16.38 1.12 -9.60
C ARG A 146 15.10 1.97 -9.72
N ASP A 147 14.91 2.55 -10.89
CA ASP A 147 13.68 3.28 -11.24
C ASP A 147 12.43 2.53 -10.74
N TYR A 148 11.63 3.22 -9.92
CA TYR A 148 10.55 2.58 -9.19
C TYR A 148 9.52 1.94 -10.13
N ASN A 149 9.22 2.55 -11.28
CA ASN A 149 8.31 1.96 -12.26
C ASN A 149 8.85 0.65 -12.81
N THR A 150 10.15 0.56 -13.05
CA THR A 150 10.80 -0.68 -13.48
C THR A 150 10.62 -1.78 -12.43
N VAL A 151 10.95 -1.49 -11.15
CA VAL A 151 10.80 -2.45 -10.05
C VAL A 151 9.36 -2.94 -9.91
N LEU A 152 8.39 -2.02 -9.96
CA LEU A 152 6.97 -2.36 -9.81
C LEU A 152 6.44 -3.16 -11.02
N ASN A 153 6.86 -2.82 -12.23
CA ASN A 153 6.48 -3.57 -13.43
C ASN A 153 7.05 -5.00 -13.40
N ASP A 154 8.28 -5.16 -12.92
CA ASP A 154 8.89 -6.48 -12.76
C ASP A 154 8.06 -7.32 -11.79
N LEU A 155 7.77 -6.79 -10.59
CA LEU A 155 6.94 -7.46 -9.57
C LEU A 155 5.53 -7.81 -10.07
N ASP A 156 4.93 -6.95 -10.91
CA ASP A 156 3.61 -7.20 -11.52
C ASP A 156 3.64 -8.35 -12.55
N SER A 157 4.79 -8.60 -13.18
CA SER A 157 4.97 -9.64 -14.18
C SER A 157 5.25 -11.02 -13.59
N VAL A 158 5.59 -11.08 -12.29
CA VAL A 158 5.90 -12.30 -11.56
C VAL A 158 4.64 -13.17 -11.40
N SER A 159 4.79 -14.49 -11.59
CA SER A 159 3.70 -15.44 -11.36
C SER A 159 3.33 -15.53 -9.87
N ASP A 160 2.11 -15.96 -9.54
CA ASP A 160 1.69 -16.09 -8.14
C ASP A 160 2.60 -17.05 -7.34
N ALA A 161 3.12 -18.10 -8.00
CA ALA A 161 4.02 -19.07 -7.38
C ALA A 161 5.39 -18.44 -7.07
N ASP A 162 5.94 -17.70 -8.02
CA ASP A 162 7.23 -17.03 -7.88
C ASP A 162 7.14 -15.90 -6.85
N LEU A 163 6.04 -15.14 -6.83
CA LEU A 163 5.81 -14.11 -5.82
C LEU A 163 5.72 -14.71 -4.43
N LYS A 164 5.00 -15.84 -4.27
CA LYS A 164 4.93 -16.55 -2.99
C LYS A 164 6.31 -17.01 -2.51
N TRP A 165 7.15 -17.49 -3.44
CA TRP A 165 8.54 -17.83 -3.12
C TRP A 165 9.34 -16.59 -2.72
N GLN A 166 9.26 -15.49 -3.46
CA GLN A 166 9.91 -14.22 -3.12
C GLN A 166 9.48 -13.72 -1.74
N VAL A 167 8.18 -13.70 -1.43
CA VAL A 167 7.65 -13.34 -0.10
C VAL A 167 8.26 -14.21 0.99
N ALA A 168 8.47 -15.50 0.73
CA ALA A 168 9.11 -16.40 1.69
C ALA A 168 10.58 -16.08 1.92
N GLU A 169 11.33 -15.80 0.86
CA GLU A 169 12.74 -15.37 0.94
C GLU A 169 12.86 -14.04 1.69
N VAL A 170 12.10 -13.03 1.27
CA VAL A 170 12.10 -11.71 1.91
C VAL A 170 11.76 -11.83 3.39
N TRP A 171 10.76 -12.66 3.74
CA TRP A 171 10.37 -12.88 5.13
C TRP A 171 11.49 -13.48 6.00
N GLN A 172 12.32 -14.36 5.43
CA GLN A 172 13.47 -14.90 6.16
C GLN A 172 14.52 -13.83 6.44
N THR A 173 14.73 -12.90 5.49
CA THR A 173 15.70 -11.81 5.68
C THR A 173 15.29 -10.82 6.77
N LEU A 174 13.98 -10.60 6.98
CA LEU A 174 13.45 -9.65 7.97
C LEU A 174 13.95 -9.88 9.40
N HIS A 175 14.20 -11.13 9.80
CA HIS A 175 14.57 -11.47 11.18
C HIS A 175 16.00 -11.08 11.53
N ASN A 176 16.84 -10.86 10.52
CA ASN A 176 18.28 -10.61 10.68
C ASN A 176 18.65 -9.17 10.35
N VAL A 177 17.65 -8.30 10.15
CA VAL A 177 17.86 -6.95 9.65
C VAL A 177 17.47 -5.95 10.72
N SER A 178 18.47 -5.23 11.20
CA SER A 178 18.32 -4.03 12.00
C SER A 178 18.48 -2.81 11.11
N SER A 179 17.77 -1.73 11.44
CA SER A 179 18.07 -0.41 10.88
C SER A 179 19.57 -0.11 11.06
N PRO A 180 20.21 0.65 10.14
CA PRO A 180 21.52 1.25 10.42
C PRO A 180 21.51 1.98 11.77
N ASP A 181 22.69 2.17 12.38
CA ASP A 181 22.92 2.97 13.59
C ASP A 181 22.48 4.43 13.36
N SER A 182 21.18 4.63 13.38
CA SER A 182 20.44 5.85 13.08
C SER A 182 19.55 6.09 14.28
N HIS A 183 19.67 7.28 14.86
CA HIS A 183 18.81 7.71 15.96
C HIS A 183 17.39 8.08 15.51
N ASP A 184 17.13 8.08 14.19
CA ASP A 184 15.86 8.40 13.58
C ASP A 184 15.25 7.20 12.83
N ASP A 185 13.92 7.16 12.77
CA ASP A 185 13.17 6.18 11.99
C ASP A 185 13.54 6.27 10.50
N CYS A 186 13.72 5.11 9.88
CA CYS A 186 14.12 4.98 8.48
C CYS A 186 12.98 4.45 7.61
N HIS A 187 12.99 4.84 6.34
CA HIS A 187 12.19 4.20 5.30
C HIS A 187 12.93 2.95 4.83
N ALA A 188 12.27 1.81 4.95
CA ALA A 188 12.74 0.52 4.47
C ALA A 188 12.01 0.11 3.19
N LEU A 189 12.78 -0.23 2.15
CA LEU A 189 12.31 -0.87 0.93
C LEU A 189 13.13 -2.14 0.69
N PHE A 190 12.48 -3.15 0.11
CA PHE A 190 13.16 -4.36 -0.32
C PHE A 190 13.67 -4.20 -1.76
N ASP A 191 14.94 -4.53 -1.98
CA ASP A 191 15.53 -4.65 -3.31
C ASP A 191 15.37 -6.09 -3.82
N PRO A 192 14.44 -6.37 -4.76
CA PRO A 192 14.23 -7.73 -5.27
C PRO A 192 15.38 -8.22 -6.15
N VAL A 193 16.27 -7.34 -6.60
CA VAL A 193 17.42 -7.69 -7.45
C VAL A 193 18.56 -8.19 -6.60
N GLU A 194 18.95 -7.38 -5.62
CA GLU A 194 20.07 -7.67 -4.72
C GLU A 194 19.62 -8.52 -3.52
N ASN A 195 18.32 -8.85 -3.43
CA ASN A 195 17.69 -9.66 -2.39
C ASN A 195 18.02 -9.15 -0.97
N ARG A 196 17.86 -7.85 -0.76
CA ARG A 196 18.24 -7.19 0.50
C ARG A 196 17.29 -6.06 0.89
N TRP A 197 17.24 -5.77 2.18
CA TRP A 197 16.59 -4.57 2.69
C TRP A 197 17.51 -3.36 2.58
N CYS A 198 16.97 -2.28 2.05
CA CYS A 198 17.65 -1.01 1.89
C CYS A 198 16.94 0.06 2.72
N PHE A 199 17.72 0.94 3.34
CA PHE A 199 17.25 1.92 4.31
C PHE A 199 17.68 3.32 3.91
N ALA A 200 16.81 4.30 4.09
CA ALA A 200 17.18 5.70 4.03
C ALA A 200 16.45 6.48 5.12
N ALA A 201 17.11 7.52 5.64
CA ALA A 201 16.44 8.52 6.46
C ALA A 201 15.29 9.13 5.65
N THR A 202 14.16 9.33 6.32
CA THR A 202 12.96 9.84 5.68
C THR A 202 12.52 11.14 6.33
N ASP A 203 12.34 12.17 5.50
CA ASP A 203 11.69 13.42 5.93
C ASP A 203 10.15 13.29 5.91
N ILE A 204 9.65 12.11 5.53
CA ILE A 204 8.22 11.82 5.50
C ILE A 204 7.78 11.68 6.94
N ASP A 205 7.19 12.75 7.46
CA ASP A 205 6.32 12.64 8.62
C ASP A 205 5.11 11.79 8.19
N ILE A 206 5.14 10.48 8.47
CA ILE A 206 4.03 9.54 8.26
C ILE A 206 2.73 9.98 8.93
N TYR A 207 2.83 11.03 9.74
CA TYR A 207 1.73 11.61 10.44
C TYR A 207 1.30 13.00 9.97
N GLN A 208 1.96 13.57 8.96
CA GLN A 208 1.47 14.76 8.29
C GLN A 208 0.46 14.39 7.21
N PRO A 209 -0.73 15.03 7.19
CA PRO A 209 -1.65 14.90 6.07
C PRO A 209 -0.98 15.42 4.79
N HIS A 210 -1.20 14.75 3.66
CA HIS A 210 -0.85 15.32 2.36
C HIS A 210 -1.56 16.68 2.20
N PRO A 211 -0.93 17.70 1.59
CA PRO A 211 -1.57 19.00 1.40
C PRO A 211 -2.83 18.88 0.54
N GLU A 212 -3.90 19.49 1.08
CA GLU A 212 -5.26 19.76 0.59
C GLU A 212 -6.10 18.59 0.01
N PRO A 213 -7.36 18.42 0.48
CA PRO A 213 -8.29 17.44 -0.10
C PRO A 213 -8.53 17.76 -1.57
N GLN A 214 -8.23 16.80 -2.46
CA GLN A 214 -8.48 16.95 -3.88
C GLN A 214 -9.95 16.65 -4.17
N LYS A 215 -10.69 17.66 -4.65
CA LYS A 215 -11.98 17.41 -5.31
C LYS A 215 -11.69 16.70 -6.63
N GLN A 216 -12.10 15.44 -6.73
CA GLN A 216 -11.93 14.67 -7.96
C GLN A 216 -13.29 14.58 -8.65
N GLY A 217 -13.49 15.46 -9.63
CA GLY A 217 -14.68 15.43 -10.47
C GLY A 217 -14.59 14.29 -11.48
N ALA A 218 -15.74 13.69 -11.82
CA ALA A 218 -15.87 12.81 -12.96
C ALA A 218 -15.34 13.51 -14.22
N LEU A 219 -14.62 12.78 -15.06
CA LEU A 219 -14.19 13.26 -16.38
C LEU A 219 -15.44 13.55 -17.21
N THR A 220 -15.86 14.83 -17.29
CA THR A 220 -16.83 15.30 -18.29
C THR A 220 -16.17 15.42 -19.65
#